data_AF-A0A932QAS8-F1
#
_entry.id   AF-A0A932QAS8-F1
#
_cell.length_a   1.000
_cell.length_b   1.000
_cell.length_c   1.000
_cell.angle_alpha   90.00
_cell.angle_beta   90.00
_cell.angle_gamma   90.00
#
_symmetry.space_group_name_H-M   'P 1'
#
loop_
_entity.id
_entity.type
_entity.pdbx_description
1 polymer ?
#
loop_
_entity_poly.entity_id
_entity_poly.type
_entity_poly.pdbx_seq_one_letter_code
_entity_poly.pdbx_strand_id
1 'polypeptide(L)'
;MLRAQTLKVLFAVVALGSPAAAQTPRAGGPVPGLSSDEQDFFQEGMRRFVEFDSVLGTEPGATGAGLGPRFNLNSCVACHAQPTVGGSGPAVNPAIAMATAYGATNTVPYFLKSNGPIREARFKYKPDGSRDGGVHNFFVITGRADAQSCNIAQPDFAAEGTKGNLSFRIPTPVFGGGLIDAIEDSTILANKNARLAEKQALGIGGHENRSGNDGTITRFGWKAQNKSLLLFAGEAYNVEQGVTNELFPAERDETPGCVINGTPEDHTNTGASTPTAAISSLEGFAQFMSKLAPPEPAAPTASSQRGSALFARVGCALCHTSSLTTGPASTAALSQKPANLFSDLIVHHMGPGLADDIIQGVAGPDEFRTAPLWGVGQRLFFLHDGRTNDLLTAIEQHASGGRSGDTPELSDAANASYASEANAVIANFNQLAASEKNDLLNFLKSL
;
A
#
# COMPACT_ATOMS: atom_id res chain seq x y z
N MET A 1 39.36 13.88 -40.19
CA MET A 1 39.69 13.39 -38.83
C MET A 1 39.23 14.43 -37.83
N LEU A 2 38.15 14.18 -37.09
CA LEU A 2 37.89 14.79 -35.78
C LEU A 2 36.84 13.91 -35.10
N ARG A 3 37.26 13.22 -34.02
CA ARG A 3 36.42 12.33 -33.21
C ARG A 3 35.57 13.18 -32.27
N ALA A 4 34.26 12.95 -32.23
CA ALA A 4 33.39 13.42 -31.16
C ALA A 4 33.57 12.52 -29.93
N GLN A 5 34.01 13.09 -28.81
CA GLN A 5 34.07 12.42 -27.51
C GLN A 5 32.71 12.58 -26.80
N THR A 6 32.09 11.47 -26.47
CA THR A 6 30.89 11.39 -25.64
C THR A 6 31.26 11.58 -24.17
N LEU A 7 30.75 12.64 -23.55
CA LEU A 7 30.93 12.94 -22.12
C LEU A 7 29.96 12.07 -21.30
N LYS A 8 30.45 11.06 -20.60
CA LYS A 8 29.68 10.33 -19.57
C LYS A 8 29.67 11.17 -18.30
N VAL A 9 28.49 11.64 -17.88
CA VAL A 9 28.31 12.29 -16.57
C VAL A 9 28.12 11.19 -15.53
N LEU A 10 29.13 11.02 -14.68
CA LEU A 10 29.11 10.14 -13.51
C LEU A 10 28.62 10.99 -12.31
N PHE A 11 27.47 10.67 -11.74
CA PHE A 11 27.04 11.28 -10.47
C PHE A 11 27.83 10.64 -9.32
N ALA A 12 28.84 11.35 -8.81
CA ALA A 12 29.49 11.06 -7.55
C ALA A 12 28.82 11.87 -6.44
N VAL A 13 28.19 11.20 -5.47
CA VAL A 13 27.64 11.84 -4.27
C VAL A 13 28.79 12.04 -3.29
N VAL A 14 29.20 13.29 -3.08
CA VAL A 14 30.13 13.69 -2.01
C VAL A 14 29.31 14.02 -0.76
N ALA A 15 29.46 13.23 0.29
CA ALA A 15 28.88 13.51 1.59
C ALA A 15 29.74 14.55 2.33
N LEU A 16 29.20 15.76 2.54
CA LEU A 16 29.74 16.74 3.48
C LEU A 16 28.90 16.72 4.76
N GLY A 17 29.54 16.35 5.88
CA GLY A 17 28.90 16.24 7.18
C GLY A 17 28.48 17.59 7.77
N SER A 18 27.26 17.64 8.29
CA SER A 18 26.70 18.70 9.14
C SER A 18 26.34 18.12 10.52
N PRO A 19 26.29 18.93 11.60
CA PRO A 19 26.37 18.44 12.97
C PRO A 19 25.04 17.82 13.45
N ALA A 20 25.16 16.66 14.12
CA ALA A 20 24.20 15.99 15.00
C ALA A 20 22.69 16.28 14.79
N ALA A 21 22.17 16.00 13.60
CA ALA A 21 20.75 15.71 13.43
C ALA A 21 20.47 14.31 14.00
N ALA A 22 19.33 14.15 14.68
CA ALA A 22 18.81 12.82 15.01
C ALA A 22 18.86 11.95 13.75
N GLN A 23 19.54 10.80 13.82
CA GLN A 23 19.73 9.94 12.65
C GLN A 23 18.33 9.55 12.13
N THR A 24 18.06 9.91 10.87
CA THR A 24 16.82 9.52 10.20
C THR A 24 16.72 8.00 10.18
N PRO A 25 15.54 7.42 10.45
CA PRO A 25 15.33 5.99 10.33
C PRO A 25 15.76 5.52 8.92
N ARG A 26 16.34 4.31 8.82
CA ARG A 26 16.89 3.75 7.57
C ARG A 26 15.93 2.69 7.02
N ALA A 27 15.80 2.57 5.70
CA ALA A 27 14.88 1.62 5.07
C ALA A 27 15.47 1.06 3.75
N GLY A 28 14.82 0.04 3.18
CA GLY A 28 15.13 -0.48 1.84
C GLY A 28 16.11 -1.65 1.77
N GLY A 29 16.73 -2.02 2.88
CA GLY A 29 17.62 -3.18 2.95
C GLY A 29 16.86 -4.50 3.16
N PRO A 30 17.51 -5.66 2.90
CA PRO A 30 16.94 -6.95 3.22
C PRO A 30 16.87 -7.18 4.74
N VAL A 31 15.96 -8.06 5.17
CA VAL A 31 15.90 -8.55 6.55
C VAL A 31 17.25 -9.17 6.94
N PRO A 32 17.77 -8.93 8.16
CA PRO A 32 19.03 -9.53 8.59
C PRO A 32 18.96 -11.06 8.64
N GLY A 33 20.06 -11.72 8.29
CA GLY A 33 20.22 -13.18 8.43
C GLY A 33 19.75 -14.03 7.24
N LEU A 34 19.51 -13.41 6.08
CA LEU A 34 19.29 -14.14 4.83
C LEU A 34 20.55 -14.90 4.37
N SER A 35 20.35 -16.08 3.82
CA SER A 35 21.39 -16.83 3.10
C SER A 35 21.83 -16.08 1.82
N SER A 36 22.93 -16.53 1.20
CA SER A 36 23.38 -15.94 -0.08
C SER A 36 22.30 -16.06 -1.16
N ASP A 37 21.73 -17.25 -1.33
CA ASP A 37 20.69 -17.49 -2.34
C ASP A 37 19.45 -16.62 -2.08
N GLU A 38 19.04 -16.45 -0.81
CA GLU A 38 17.93 -15.59 -0.46
C GLU A 38 18.21 -14.11 -0.77
N GLN A 39 19.46 -13.66 -0.58
CA GLN A 39 19.88 -12.30 -0.97
C GLN A 39 19.85 -12.12 -2.49
N ASP A 40 20.24 -13.14 -3.26
CA ASP A 40 20.19 -13.10 -4.73
C ASP A 40 18.75 -12.97 -5.22
N PHE A 41 17.81 -13.73 -4.64
CA PHE A 41 16.38 -13.59 -4.94
C PHE A 41 15.78 -12.26 -4.50
N PHE A 42 16.23 -11.70 -3.37
CA PHE A 42 15.83 -10.34 -2.95
C PHE A 42 16.31 -9.28 -3.94
N GLN A 43 17.56 -9.36 -4.39
CA GLN A 43 18.13 -8.41 -5.35
C GLN A 43 17.45 -8.51 -6.71
N GLU A 44 17.20 -9.73 -7.20
CA GLU A 44 16.48 -9.94 -8.45
C GLU A 44 15.03 -9.44 -8.35
N GLY A 45 14.35 -9.73 -7.24
CA GLY A 45 13.01 -9.19 -6.99
C GLY A 45 12.99 -7.65 -6.96
N MET A 46 13.98 -7.02 -6.32
CA MET A 46 14.11 -5.57 -6.29
C MET A 46 14.38 -5.00 -7.69
N ARG A 47 15.23 -5.68 -8.49
CA ARG A 47 15.52 -5.31 -9.88
C ARG A 47 14.24 -5.28 -10.70
N ARG A 48 13.38 -6.31 -10.55
CA ARG A 48 12.06 -6.36 -11.20
C ARG A 48 11.11 -5.30 -10.66
N PHE A 49 11.11 -5.06 -9.35
CA PHE A 49 10.24 -4.06 -8.73
C PHE A 49 10.49 -2.62 -9.26
N VAL A 50 11.70 -2.35 -9.75
CA VAL A 50 12.05 -1.07 -10.40
C VAL A 50 11.94 -1.12 -11.93
N GLU A 51 11.57 -2.25 -12.52
CA GLU A 51 11.36 -2.35 -13.96
C GLU A 51 10.25 -1.40 -14.41
N PHE A 52 10.42 -0.91 -15.62
CA PHE A 52 9.49 -0.05 -16.31
C PHE A 52 8.84 -0.83 -17.45
N ASP A 53 7.53 -0.97 -17.38
CA ASP A 53 6.76 -1.68 -18.39
C ASP A 53 6.24 -0.74 -19.46
N SER A 54 6.48 -1.13 -20.71
CA SER A 54 5.73 -0.61 -21.86
C SER A 54 4.82 -1.70 -22.39
N VAL A 55 3.99 -1.41 -23.39
CA VAL A 55 3.04 -2.41 -23.88
C VAL A 55 3.79 -3.56 -24.55
N LEU A 56 4.72 -3.25 -25.46
CA LEU A 56 5.48 -4.24 -26.23
C LEU A 56 6.94 -4.42 -25.77
N GLY A 57 7.38 -3.71 -24.73
CA GLY A 57 8.79 -3.68 -24.32
C GLY A 57 9.71 -2.89 -25.27
N THR A 58 9.15 -2.15 -26.22
CA THR A 58 9.89 -1.49 -27.30
C THR A 58 10.10 0.01 -27.08
N GLU A 59 9.43 0.61 -26.09
CA GLU A 59 9.52 2.05 -25.85
C GLU A 59 10.87 2.44 -25.22
N PRO A 60 11.39 3.65 -25.51
CA PRO A 60 12.66 4.10 -24.97
C PRO A 60 12.71 4.04 -23.43
N GLY A 61 13.69 3.31 -22.91
CA GLY A 61 13.91 3.13 -21.47
C GLY A 61 13.10 2.00 -20.84
N ALA A 62 12.26 1.30 -21.61
CA ALA A 62 11.56 0.13 -21.09
C ALA A 62 12.50 -1.03 -20.78
N THR A 63 12.25 -1.65 -19.64
CA THR A 63 12.98 -2.83 -19.16
C THR A 63 12.07 -4.03 -18.98
N GLY A 64 10.75 -3.83 -19.09
CA GLY A 64 9.74 -4.86 -19.13
C GLY A 64 8.65 -4.55 -20.17
N ALA A 65 7.68 -5.46 -20.27
CA ALA A 65 6.63 -5.47 -21.29
C ALA A 65 5.30 -5.93 -20.68
N GLY A 66 4.21 -5.78 -21.43
CA GLY A 66 2.90 -6.29 -21.02
C GLY A 66 2.04 -5.28 -20.26
N LEU A 67 2.39 -3.99 -20.29
CA LEU A 67 1.53 -2.93 -19.73
C LEU A 67 0.12 -3.04 -20.34
N GLY A 68 -0.87 -3.30 -19.49
CA GLY A 68 -2.21 -3.64 -19.96
C GLY A 68 -3.00 -2.42 -20.45
N PRO A 69 -4.21 -2.64 -21.01
CA PRO A 69 -5.02 -1.59 -21.61
C PRO A 69 -5.36 -0.43 -20.68
N ARG A 70 -5.50 -0.73 -19.38
CA ARG A 70 -5.83 0.22 -18.31
C ARG A 70 -4.76 0.14 -17.22
N PHE A 71 -4.19 1.28 -16.85
CA PHE A 71 -3.11 1.35 -15.87
C PHE A 71 -3.08 2.69 -15.13
N ASN A 72 -2.56 2.69 -13.90
CA ASN A 72 -2.33 3.88 -13.09
C ASN A 72 -0.91 4.43 -13.32
N LEU A 73 0.06 3.53 -13.25
CA LEU A 73 1.49 3.73 -13.50
C LEU A 73 2.06 2.43 -14.07
N ASN A 74 3.31 2.43 -14.49
CA ASN A 74 3.93 1.32 -15.21
C ASN A 74 5.24 0.84 -14.58
N SER A 75 5.34 0.99 -13.26
CA SER A 75 6.38 0.41 -12.44
C SER A 75 5.92 0.37 -10.99
N CYS A 76 6.25 -0.69 -10.25
CA CYS A 76 5.95 -0.77 -8.83
C CYS A 76 6.65 0.36 -8.05
N VAL A 77 7.91 0.68 -8.38
CA VAL A 77 8.65 1.75 -7.70
C VAL A 77 8.06 3.14 -7.95
N ALA A 78 7.35 3.37 -9.06
CA ALA A 78 6.68 4.65 -9.30
C ALA A 78 5.63 4.96 -8.19
N CYS A 79 4.99 3.93 -7.64
CA CYS A 79 4.08 4.01 -6.51
C CYS A 79 4.75 3.86 -5.13
N HIS A 80 5.84 3.11 -5.05
CA HIS A 80 6.44 2.62 -3.81
C HIS A 80 7.91 3.07 -3.66
N ALA A 81 8.15 4.38 -3.70
CA ALA A 81 9.50 4.98 -3.75
C ALA A 81 9.93 5.75 -2.50
N GLN A 82 9.03 6.02 -1.54
CA GLN A 82 9.31 6.89 -0.40
C GLN A 82 9.34 6.15 0.94
N PRO A 83 10.45 6.21 1.70
CA PRO A 83 11.68 6.97 1.41
C PRO A 83 12.66 6.27 0.46
N THR A 84 12.37 5.02 0.10
CA THR A 84 13.15 4.21 -0.83
C THR A 84 12.24 3.16 -1.46
N VAL A 85 12.81 2.30 -2.32
CA VAL A 85 12.11 1.19 -2.99
C VAL A 85 11.37 0.32 -1.96
N GLY A 86 10.08 0.07 -2.21
CA GLY A 86 9.17 -0.63 -1.32
C GLY A 86 8.45 0.27 -0.31
N GLY A 87 8.63 1.59 -0.42
CA GLY A 87 8.00 2.59 0.44
C GLY A 87 6.56 2.96 0.06
N SER A 88 6.13 4.11 0.57
CA SER A 88 4.91 4.82 0.17
C SER A 88 5.12 5.65 -1.11
N GLY A 89 4.08 6.40 -1.51
CA GLY A 89 4.15 7.32 -2.65
C GLY A 89 5.23 8.41 -2.50
N PRO A 90 5.99 8.72 -3.58
CA PRO A 90 6.98 9.80 -3.61
C PRO A 90 6.35 11.19 -3.44
N ALA A 91 7.19 12.16 -3.09
CA ALA A 91 6.78 13.57 -2.95
C ALA A 91 6.34 14.21 -4.28
N VAL A 92 6.94 13.76 -5.39
CA VAL A 92 6.57 14.17 -6.74
C VAL A 92 5.74 13.05 -7.36
N ASN A 93 4.49 13.34 -7.68
CA ASN A 93 3.58 12.37 -8.27
C ASN A 93 3.93 12.11 -9.76
N PRO A 94 4.41 10.91 -10.11
CA PRO A 94 4.84 10.60 -11.47
C PRO A 94 3.67 10.42 -12.45
N ALA A 95 2.43 10.22 -11.96
CA ALA A 95 1.27 10.00 -12.82
C ALA A 95 0.96 11.19 -13.73
N ILE A 96 1.34 12.41 -13.34
CA ILE A 96 1.14 13.61 -14.17
C ILE A 96 1.87 13.49 -15.51
N ALA A 97 3.12 13.03 -15.50
CA ALA A 97 3.91 12.85 -16.72
C ALA A 97 3.40 11.66 -17.55
N MET A 98 2.84 10.65 -16.89
CA MET A 98 2.38 9.42 -17.52
C MET A 98 1.20 9.62 -18.48
N ALA A 99 0.33 10.60 -18.22
CA ALA A 99 -0.88 10.83 -19.02
C ALA A 99 -0.64 10.95 -20.54
N THR A 100 0.50 11.55 -20.92
CA THR A 100 0.86 11.80 -22.33
C THR A 100 2.13 11.07 -22.77
N ALA A 101 2.64 10.16 -21.93
CA ALA A 101 3.85 9.41 -22.24
C ALA A 101 3.63 8.49 -23.46
N TYR A 102 4.66 8.33 -24.28
CA TYR A 102 4.68 7.40 -25.44
C TYR A 102 3.58 7.64 -26.47
N GLY A 103 3.13 8.89 -26.61
CA GLY A 103 2.09 9.29 -27.55
C GLY A 103 0.67 9.09 -27.06
N ALA A 104 0.47 8.64 -25.82
CA ALA A 104 -0.85 8.51 -25.22
C ALA A 104 -1.62 9.84 -25.23
N THR A 105 -2.95 9.76 -25.38
CA THR A 105 -3.82 10.94 -25.46
C THR A 105 -4.68 11.13 -24.21
N ASN A 106 -4.23 10.64 -23.05
CA ASN A 106 -5.01 10.76 -21.82
C ASN A 106 -5.02 12.20 -21.30
N THR A 107 -6.04 12.52 -20.52
CA THR A 107 -6.07 13.73 -19.71
C THR A 107 -5.62 13.42 -18.29
N VAL A 108 -5.05 14.40 -17.58
CA VAL A 108 -4.70 14.22 -16.16
C VAL A 108 -5.99 14.35 -15.32
N PRO A 109 -6.41 13.32 -14.55
CA PRO A 109 -7.55 13.45 -13.65
C PRO A 109 -7.41 14.64 -12.68
N TYR A 110 -8.49 15.39 -12.47
CA TYR A 110 -8.45 16.69 -11.75
C TYR A 110 -7.90 16.62 -10.32
N PHE A 111 -8.00 15.46 -9.68
CA PHE A 111 -7.54 15.21 -8.31
C PHE A 111 -6.05 14.85 -8.22
N LEU A 112 -5.38 14.56 -9.33
CA LEU A 112 -3.93 14.36 -9.33
C LEU A 112 -3.22 15.72 -9.31
N LYS A 113 -2.25 15.85 -8.41
CA LYS A 113 -1.39 17.03 -8.25
C LYS A 113 0.06 16.59 -8.23
N SER A 114 0.95 17.39 -8.83
CA SER A 114 2.40 17.08 -8.88
C SER A 114 3.03 16.94 -7.49
N ASN A 115 2.54 17.69 -6.50
CA ASN A 115 2.95 17.65 -5.09
C ASN A 115 1.93 16.94 -4.19
N GLY A 116 0.97 16.23 -4.77
CA GLY A 116 -0.04 15.46 -4.03
C GLY A 116 0.33 13.99 -3.93
N PRO A 117 -0.41 13.21 -3.12
CA PRO A 117 -0.20 11.78 -3.04
C PRO A 117 -0.47 11.11 -4.40
N ILE A 118 0.20 9.99 -4.64
CA ILE A 118 -0.32 8.99 -5.56
C ILE A 118 -1.61 8.45 -4.95
N ARG A 119 -2.65 8.38 -5.78
CA ARG A 119 -3.94 7.80 -5.41
C ARG A 119 -4.21 6.61 -6.33
N GLU A 120 -5.06 5.73 -5.86
CA GLU A 120 -5.79 4.71 -6.58
C GLU A 120 -7.25 5.16 -6.48
N ALA A 121 -7.95 5.30 -7.61
CA ALA A 121 -9.35 5.69 -7.63
C ALA A 121 -10.25 4.47 -7.73
N ARG A 122 -11.32 4.46 -6.94
CA ARG A 122 -12.39 3.47 -6.98
C ARG A 122 -13.72 4.15 -7.23
N PHE A 123 -14.60 3.47 -7.97
CA PHE A 123 -15.99 3.88 -8.07
C PHE A 123 -16.79 3.13 -7.02
N LYS A 124 -17.71 3.81 -6.34
CA LYS A 124 -18.55 3.20 -5.29
C LYS A 124 -19.66 2.35 -5.92
N TYR A 125 -20.25 2.85 -7.00
CA TYR A 125 -21.40 2.27 -7.68
C TYR A 125 -21.21 2.23 -9.20
N LYS A 126 -21.83 1.22 -9.82
CA LYS A 126 -22.00 1.11 -11.26
C LYS A 126 -23.18 1.98 -11.74
N PRO A 127 -23.32 2.22 -13.06
CA PRO A 127 -24.45 2.99 -13.59
C PRO A 127 -25.84 2.41 -13.25
N ASP A 128 -25.94 1.11 -13.01
CA ASP A 128 -27.18 0.43 -12.61
C ASP A 128 -27.50 0.54 -11.10
N GLY A 129 -26.66 1.25 -10.33
CA GLY A 129 -26.80 1.42 -8.88
C GLY A 129 -26.25 0.28 -8.04
N SER A 130 -25.80 -0.83 -8.66
CA SER A 130 -25.11 -1.90 -7.93
C SER A 130 -23.73 -1.45 -7.46
N ARG A 131 -23.19 -2.11 -6.43
CA ARG A 131 -21.83 -1.82 -5.93
C ARG A 131 -20.79 -2.12 -6.99
N ASP A 132 -19.85 -1.20 -7.16
CA ASP A 132 -18.66 -1.40 -7.98
C ASP A 132 -17.50 -1.84 -7.09
N GLY A 133 -16.90 -0.90 -6.35
CA GLY A 133 -15.81 -1.17 -5.43
C GLY A 133 -14.45 -1.40 -6.09
N GLY A 134 -14.41 -1.58 -7.41
CA GLY A 134 -13.22 -1.85 -8.20
C GLY A 134 -12.34 -0.61 -8.39
N VAL A 135 -11.07 -0.87 -8.71
CA VAL A 135 -10.14 0.16 -9.17
C VAL A 135 -10.50 0.58 -10.59
N HIS A 136 -10.56 1.88 -10.81
CA HIS A 136 -10.72 2.50 -12.12
C HIS A 136 -9.43 3.25 -12.44
N ASN A 137 -8.68 2.71 -13.40
CA ASN A 137 -7.35 3.20 -13.71
C ASN A 137 -7.36 4.58 -14.36
N PHE A 138 -6.31 5.36 -14.10
CA PHE A 138 -6.18 6.73 -14.61
C PHE A 138 -6.02 6.79 -16.11
N PHE A 139 -5.26 5.88 -16.69
CA PHE A 139 -4.81 5.98 -18.07
C PHE A 139 -5.20 4.74 -18.86
N VAL A 140 -5.34 4.96 -20.16
CA VAL A 140 -5.49 3.91 -21.18
C VAL A 140 -4.35 3.97 -22.19
N ILE A 141 -4.10 2.85 -22.85
CA ILE A 141 -3.04 2.74 -23.87
C ILE A 141 -3.41 3.34 -25.23
N THR A 142 -4.65 3.83 -25.39
CA THR A 142 -5.10 4.47 -26.64
C THR A 142 -4.22 5.65 -27.04
N GLY A 143 -3.84 5.67 -28.32
CA GLY A 143 -2.96 6.67 -28.93
C GLY A 143 -1.47 6.36 -28.81
N ARG A 144 -1.07 5.39 -27.97
CA ARG A 144 0.35 5.04 -27.83
C ARG A 144 0.92 4.39 -29.09
N ALA A 145 2.21 4.63 -29.33
CA ALA A 145 2.92 4.08 -30.48
C ALA A 145 3.04 2.55 -30.44
N ASP A 146 3.11 1.97 -29.23
CA ASP A 146 3.18 0.53 -28.94
C ASP A 146 1.80 -0.15 -28.78
N ALA A 147 0.69 0.55 -29.06
CA ALA A 147 -0.69 0.01 -28.91
C ALA A 147 -1.67 0.52 -29.97
N GLN A 148 -1.25 0.59 -31.24
CA GLN A 148 -2.02 1.23 -32.32
C GLN A 148 -3.41 0.60 -32.58
N SER A 149 -3.61 -0.66 -32.23
CA SER A 149 -4.89 -1.36 -32.39
C SER A 149 -5.92 -1.04 -31.30
N CYS A 150 -5.50 -0.43 -30.19
CA CYS A 150 -6.36 -0.24 -29.03
C CYS A 150 -7.09 1.10 -29.05
N ASN A 151 -8.41 1.06 -28.94
CA ASN A 151 -9.27 2.23 -28.87
C ASN A 151 -10.31 2.09 -27.75
N ILE A 152 -9.95 2.51 -26.54
CA ILE A 152 -10.81 2.54 -25.36
C ILE A 152 -10.82 3.93 -24.75
N ALA A 153 -11.91 4.26 -24.06
CA ALA A 153 -12.05 5.52 -23.37
C ALA A 153 -11.41 5.49 -21.97
N GLN A 154 -10.72 6.58 -21.64
CA GLN A 154 -10.36 6.92 -20.26
C GLN A 154 -11.65 7.07 -19.42
N PRO A 155 -11.68 6.61 -18.15
CA PRO A 155 -12.82 6.85 -17.28
C PRO A 155 -13.09 8.34 -17.07
N ASP A 156 -14.37 8.75 -17.08
CA ASP A 156 -14.77 10.14 -16.82
C ASP A 156 -14.80 10.43 -15.31
N PHE A 157 -13.61 10.65 -14.75
CA PHE A 157 -13.46 10.98 -13.35
C PHE A 157 -14.16 12.29 -12.94
N ALA A 158 -14.32 13.25 -13.85
CA ALA A 158 -14.97 14.52 -13.54
C ALA A 158 -16.49 14.31 -13.31
N ALA A 159 -17.13 13.51 -14.16
CA ALA A 159 -18.52 13.12 -13.99
C ALA A 159 -18.73 12.31 -12.71
N GLU A 160 -17.88 11.29 -12.46
CA GLU A 160 -18.00 10.47 -11.25
C GLU A 160 -17.71 11.26 -9.96
N GLY A 161 -16.78 12.22 -10.02
CA GLY A 161 -16.53 13.16 -8.93
C GLY A 161 -17.75 14.04 -8.61
N THR A 162 -18.44 14.54 -9.65
CA THR A 162 -19.66 15.34 -9.50
C THR A 162 -20.80 14.54 -8.86
N LYS A 163 -20.85 13.23 -9.11
CA LYS A 163 -21.81 12.30 -8.50
C LYS A 163 -21.45 11.90 -7.05
N GLY A 164 -20.27 12.26 -6.56
CA GLY A 164 -19.75 11.75 -5.28
C GLY A 164 -19.44 10.25 -5.30
N ASN A 165 -19.21 9.68 -6.50
CA ASN A 165 -19.00 8.24 -6.71
C ASN A 165 -17.52 7.83 -6.63
N LEU A 166 -16.61 8.75 -6.27
CA LEU A 166 -15.19 8.47 -6.15
C LEU A 166 -14.78 8.19 -4.71
N SER A 167 -13.89 7.22 -4.56
CA SER A 167 -13.11 6.96 -3.35
C SER A 167 -11.64 6.80 -3.72
N PHE A 168 -10.75 7.21 -2.80
CA PHE A 168 -9.31 7.18 -3.05
C PHE A 168 -8.58 6.34 -2.02
N ARG A 169 -7.54 5.65 -2.45
CA ARG A 169 -6.55 5.02 -1.57
C ARG A 169 -5.14 5.39 -1.99
N ILE A 170 -4.17 5.37 -1.09
CA ILE A 170 -2.75 5.62 -1.40
C ILE A 170 -1.95 4.31 -1.32
N PRO A 171 -0.84 4.19 -2.05
CA PRO A 171 0.03 3.01 -1.95
C PRO A 171 0.51 2.78 -0.51
N THR A 172 0.32 1.56 0.00
CA THR A 172 0.85 1.15 1.30
C THR A 172 2.34 0.78 1.18
N PRO A 173 3.22 1.18 2.10
CA PRO A 173 4.56 0.61 2.17
C PRO A 173 4.54 -0.92 2.27
N VAL A 174 5.49 -1.57 1.62
CA VAL A 174 5.65 -3.04 1.61
C VAL A 174 6.81 -3.52 2.49
N PHE A 175 7.42 -2.61 3.26
CA PHE A 175 8.47 -2.93 4.24
C PHE A 175 7.99 -3.95 5.29
N GLY A 176 8.85 -4.92 5.60
CA GLY A 176 8.56 -5.95 6.60
C GLY A 176 7.44 -6.92 6.20
N GLY A 177 7.06 -6.96 4.93
CA GLY A 177 5.95 -7.78 4.44
C GLY A 177 6.07 -9.24 4.82
N GLY A 178 7.26 -9.83 4.74
CA GLY A 178 7.46 -11.24 5.11
C GLY A 178 7.31 -11.53 6.60
N LEU A 179 7.59 -10.55 7.47
CA LEU A 179 7.28 -10.70 8.90
C LEU A 179 5.76 -10.73 9.11
N ILE A 180 5.00 -9.88 8.39
CA ILE A 180 3.53 -9.89 8.44
C ILE A 180 2.98 -11.21 7.88
N ASP A 181 3.51 -11.68 6.76
CA ASP A 181 3.07 -12.95 6.12
C ASP A 181 3.33 -14.16 7.04
N ALA A 182 4.42 -14.13 7.83
CA ALA A 182 4.79 -15.20 8.74
C ALA A 182 4.04 -15.21 10.09
N ILE A 183 3.14 -14.26 10.37
CA ILE A 183 2.32 -14.28 11.60
C ILE A 183 1.20 -15.32 11.46
N GLU A 184 1.02 -16.20 12.44
CA GLU A 184 -0.07 -17.18 12.35
C GLU A 184 -1.44 -16.56 12.69
N ASP A 185 -2.50 -17.10 12.08
CA ASP A 185 -3.89 -16.74 12.40
C ASP A 185 -4.18 -16.86 13.90
N SER A 186 -3.60 -17.88 14.56
CA SER A 186 -3.68 -18.10 16.00
C SER A 186 -3.14 -16.92 16.81
N THR A 187 -2.05 -16.28 16.34
CA THR A 187 -1.42 -15.13 16.99
C THR A 187 -2.27 -13.88 16.82
N ILE A 188 -2.86 -13.67 15.64
CA ILE A 188 -3.80 -12.56 15.38
C ILE A 188 -5.02 -12.69 16.31
N LEU A 189 -5.64 -13.88 16.37
CA LEU A 189 -6.80 -14.13 17.22
C LEU A 189 -6.47 -14.03 18.71
N ALA A 190 -5.31 -14.51 19.14
CA ALA A 190 -4.85 -14.35 20.52
C ALA A 190 -4.68 -12.87 20.87
N ASN A 191 -4.09 -12.07 19.98
CA ASN A 191 -3.92 -10.63 20.19
C ASN A 191 -5.26 -9.88 20.19
N LYS A 192 -6.20 -10.25 19.32
CA LYS A 192 -7.56 -9.69 19.33
C LYS A 192 -8.24 -9.90 20.68
N ASN A 193 -8.16 -11.12 21.23
CA ASN A 193 -8.76 -11.49 22.50
C ASN A 193 -7.97 -11.01 23.73
N ALA A 194 -6.70 -10.65 23.56
CA ALA A 194 -5.91 -10.04 24.63
C ALA A 194 -6.48 -8.68 25.01
N ARG A 195 -6.51 -8.40 26.33
CA ARG A 195 -7.01 -7.13 26.90
C ARG A 195 -8.45 -6.78 26.47
N LEU A 196 -9.28 -7.79 26.21
CA LEU A 196 -10.64 -7.61 25.70
C LEU A 196 -11.48 -6.65 26.54
N ALA A 197 -11.41 -6.73 27.88
CA ALA A 197 -12.15 -5.84 28.77
C ALA A 197 -11.74 -4.37 28.59
N GLU A 198 -10.45 -4.09 28.36
CA GLU A 198 -9.96 -2.73 28.12
C GLU A 198 -10.38 -2.21 26.74
N LYS A 199 -10.32 -3.08 25.71
CA LYS A 199 -10.81 -2.76 24.37
C LYS A 199 -12.29 -2.40 24.40
N GLN A 200 -13.11 -3.26 25.01
CA GLN A 200 -14.55 -3.05 25.14
C GLN A 200 -14.90 -1.78 25.93
N ALA A 201 -14.15 -1.47 26.99
CA ALA A 201 -14.35 -0.25 27.76
C ALA A 201 -14.14 1.04 26.94
N LEU A 202 -13.37 0.97 25.86
CA LEU A 202 -13.15 2.08 24.92
C LEU A 202 -13.97 1.97 23.63
N GLY A 203 -14.83 0.94 23.50
CA GLY A 203 -15.63 0.70 22.30
C GLY A 203 -14.85 0.06 21.14
N ILE A 204 -13.67 -0.50 21.40
CA ILE A 204 -12.85 -1.20 20.41
C ILE A 204 -13.33 -2.65 20.32
N GLY A 205 -13.79 -3.04 19.13
CA GLY A 205 -14.31 -4.36 18.81
C GLY A 205 -13.42 -5.08 17.82
N GLY A 206 -13.32 -4.53 16.61
CA GLY A 206 -12.54 -5.06 15.49
C GLY A 206 -12.90 -6.48 15.06
N HIS A 207 -12.59 -6.81 13.80
CA HIS A 207 -12.68 -8.18 13.33
C HIS A 207 -11.71 -8.50 12.21
N GLU A 208 -11.44 -9.79 11.99
CA GLU A 208 -10.57 -10.20 10.90
C GLU A 208 -11.31 -10.11 9.57
N ASN A 209 -10.60 -9.75 8.51
CA ASN A 209 -11.05 -10.10 7.17
C ASN A 209 -10.62 -11.54 6.86
N ARG A 210 -11.38 -12.23 6.01
CA ARG A 210 -11.19 -13.65 5.73
C ARG A 210 -11.27 -13.95 4.25
N SER A 211 -10.44 -14.89 3.82
CA SER A 211 -10.48 -15.47 2.48
C SER A 211 -11.83 -16.17 2.27
N GLY A 212 -12.54 -15.80 1.22
CA GLY A 212 -13.80 -16.45 0.85
C GLY A 212 -13.64 -17.92 0.45
N ASN A 213 -12.43 -18.34 0.07
CA ASN A 213 -12.16 -19.69 -0.42
C ASN A 213 -11.95 -20.71 0.71
N ASP A 214 -11.26 -20.32 1.79
CA ASP A 214 -10.82 -21.23 2.85
C ASP A 214 -11.03 -20.70 4.28
N GLY A 215 -11.58 -19.49 4.44
CA GLY A 215 -11.89 -18.88 5.73
C GLY A 215 -10.68 -18.42 6.57
N THR A 216 -9.46 -18.56 6.03
CA THR A 216 -8.23 -18.10 6.69
C THR A 216 -8.16 -16.58 6.77
N ILE A 217 -7.41 -16.04 7.75
CA ILE A 217 -7.30 -14.59 7.95
C ILE A 217 -6.45 -13.96 6.86
N THR A 218 -6.98 -12.92 6.24
CA THR A 218 -6.30 -12.09 5.25
C THR A 218 -5.73 -10.83 5.93
N ARG A 219 -4.67 -10.23 5.34
CA ARG A 219 -3.81 -9.28 6.08
C ARG A 219 -3.16 -8.17 5.24
N PHE A 220 -3.20 -8.25 3.91
CA PHE A 220 -2.59 -7.26 3.01
C PHE A 220 -3.63 -6.35 2.35
N GLY A 221 -3.23 -5.10 2.08
CA GLY A 221 -4.10 -4.04 1.60
C GLY A 221 -4.79 -3.24 2.73
N TRP A 222 -5.53 -2.19 2.35
CA TRP A 222 -6.19 -1.27 3.27
C TRP A 222 -7.34 -1.89 4.06
N LYS A 223 -8.01 -2.90 3.49
CA LYS A 223 -9.09 -3.65 4.16
C LYS A 223 -8.69 -5.09 4.45
N ALA A 224 -7.39 -5.37 4.49
CA ALA A 224 -6.85 -6.71 4.69
C ALA A 224 -7.38 -7.72 3.65
N GLN A 225 -7.63 -7.34 2.40
CA GLN A 225 -8.33 -8.20 1.44
C GLN A 225 -7.48 -9.36 0.90
N ASN A 226 -6.15 -9.25 0.92
CA ASN A 226 -5.25 -10.28 0.38
C ASN A 226 -4.60 -11.11 1.47
N LYS A 227 -4.50 -12.42 1.20
CA LYS A 227 -3.98 -13.42 2.15
C LYS A 227 -2.46 -13.42 2.25
N SER A 228 -1.77 -13.37 1.11
CA SER A 228 -0.32 -13.54 1.01
C SER A 228 0.31 -12.44 0.16
N LEU A 229 1.62 -12.28 0.28
CA LEU A 229 2.37 -11.32 -0.56
C LEU A 229 2.33 -11.67 -2.04
N LEU A 230 2.29 -12.97 -2.40
CA LEU A 230 2.19 -13.41 -3.78
C LEU A 230 0.86 -12.98 -4.40
N LEU A 231 -0.26 -13.20 -3.70
CA LEU A 231 -1.57 -12.75 -4.15
C LEU A 231 -1.65 -11.22 -4.22
N PHE A 232 -1.10 -10.53 -3.21
CA PHE A 232 -1.07 -9.07 -3.16
C PHE A 232 -0.26 -8.47 -4.33
N ALA A 233 0.90 -9.04 -4.66
CA ALA A 233 1.71 -8.60 -5.79
C ALA A 233 1.00 -8.84 -7.12
N GLY A 234 0.45 -10.05 -7.33
CA GLY A 234 -0.18 -10.43 -8.60
C GLY A 234 -1.46 -9.65 -8.86
N GLU A 235 -2.28 -9.41 -7.83
CA GLU A 235 -3.47 -8.58 -7.97
C GLU A 235 -3.04 -7.15 -8.31
N ALA A 236 -2.06 -6.57 -7.61
CA ALA A 236 -1.60 -5.22 -7.90
C ALA A 236 -1.00 -5.10 -9.30
N TYR A 237 -0.26 -6.10 -9.79
CA TYR A 237 0.34 -6.06 -11.11
C TYR A 237 -0.72 -6.03 -12.22
N ASN A 238 -1.78 -6.83 -12.07
CA ASN A 238 -2.91 -6.85 -13.00
C ASN A 238 -3.85 -5.65 -12.83
N VAL A 239 -4.17 -5.25 -11.60
CA VAL A 239 -5.16 -4.20 -11.33
C VAL A 239 -4.57 -2.80 -11.50
N GLU A 240 -3.33 -2.56 -11.08
CA GLU A 240 -2.71 -1.23 -11.10
C GLU A 240 -1.97 -0.95 -12.40
N GLN A 241 -1.33 -1.96 -12.99
CA GLN A 241 -0.54 -1.82 -14.22
C GLN A 241 -1.16 -2.51 -15.44
N GLY A 242 -2.21 -3.33 -15.23
CA GLY A 242 -2.82 -4.09 -16.32
C GLY A 242 -2.03 -5.33 -16.73
N VAL A 243 -0.88 -5.64 -16.10
CA VAL A 243 -0.04 -6.76 -16.55
C VAL A 243 -0.62 -8.08 -16.06
N THR A 244 -0.99 -8.94 -17.01
CA THR A 244 -1.48 -10.29 -16.72
C THR A 244 -0.34 -11.19 -16.23
N ASN A 245 -0.67 -12.12 -15.33
CA ASN A 245 0.29 -13.03 -14.73
C ASN A 245 -0.32 -14.41 -14.47
N GLU A 246 0.49 -15.40 -14.10
CA GLU A 246 0.03 -16.79 -13.87
C GLU A 246 -1.06 -16.94 -12.81
N LEU A 247 -1.25 -15.97 -11.88
CA LEU A 247 -2.38 -15.95 -10.94
C LEU A 247 -3.60 -15.18 -11.47
N PHE A 248 -3.37 -14.14 -12.27
CA PHE A 248 -4.40 -13.28 -12.85
C PHE A 248 -4.20 -13.20 -14.38
N PRO A 249 -4.61 -14.25 -15.12
CA PRO A 249 -4.24 -14.39 -16.54
C PRO A 249 -5.12 -13.58 -17.49
N ALA A 250 -6.24 -13.05 -17.00
CA ALA A 250 -7.19 -12.29 -17.81
C ALA A 250 -6.90 -10.79 -17.78
N GLU A 251 -7.03 -10.17 -18.94
CA GLU A 251 -7.00 -8.73 -19.07
C GLU A 251 -8.16 -8.07 -18.31
N ARG A 252 -7.91 -6.87 -17.80
CA ARG A 252 -8.94 -6.06 -17.12
C ARG A 252 -9.92 -5.42 -18.11
N ASP A 253 -9.57 -5.38 -19.40
CA ASP A 253 -10.38 -4.86 -20.49
C ASP A 253 -10.13 -5.68 -21.77
N GLU A 254 -11.14 -6.41 -22.23
CA GLU A 254 -11.05 -7.29 -23.40
C GLU A 254 -11.55 -6.59 -24.69
N THR A 255 -11.61 -5.26 -24.73
CA THR A 255 -12.02 -4.53 -25.93
C THR A 255 -11.19 -5.00 -27.14
N PRO A 256 -11.84 -5.38 -28.25
CA PRO A 256 -11.12 -5.85 -29.44
C PRO A 256 -10.04 -4.86 -29.89
N GLY A 257 -8.81 -5.38 -30.08
CA GLY A 257 -7.63 -4.58 -30.43
C GLY A 257 -6.83 -4.06 -29.24
N CYS A 258 -7.32 -4.19 -28.01
CA CYS A 258 -6.57 -3.85 -26.80
C CYS A 258 -5.90 -5.06 -26.14
N VAL A 259 -6.40 -6.28 -26.39
CA VAL A 259 -5.72 -7.52 -26.00
C VAL A 259 -4.62 -7.81 -27.01
N ILE A 260 -3.37 -7.58 -26.62
CA ILE A 260 -2.20 -7.65 -27.51
C ILE A 260 -1.54 -9.03 -27.47
N ASN A 261 -1.52 -9.67 -26.29
CA ASN A 261 -1.07 -11.04 -26.11
C ASN A 261 -2.24 -11.94 -25.67
N GLY A 262 -2.24 -13.19 -26.15
CA GLY A 262 -3.25 -14.20 -25.81
C GLY A 262 -2.87 -15.09 -24.62
N THR A 263 -1.71 -14.85 -24.01
CA THR A 263 -1.20 -15.54 -22.83
C THR A 263 -0.80 -14.52 -21.77
N PRO A 264 -0.68 -14.92 -20.49
CA PRO A 264 -0.16 -14.03 -19.46
C PRO A 264 1.20 -13.44 -19.84
N GLU A 265 1.32 -12.12 -19.70
CA GLU A 265 2.55 -11.40 -20.03
C GLU A 265 3.69 -11.81 -19.10
N ASP A 266 3.38 -11.97 -17.82
CA ASP A 266 4.32 -12.46 -16.81
C ASP A 266 4.11 -13.94 -16.50
N HIS A 267 5.15 -14.74 -16.72
CA HIS A 267 5.11 -16.19 -16.54
C HIS A 267 6.48 -16.76 -16.20
N THR A 268 6.48 -17.99 -15.67
CA THR A 268 7.70 -18.71 -15.29
C THR A 268 8.55 -19.02 -16.53
N ASN A 269 9.84 -18.63 -16.51
CA ASN A 269 10.78 -18.93 -17.58
C ASN A 269 11.45 -20.30 -17.37
N THR A 270 10.77 -21.35 -17.84
CA THR A 270 11.24 -22.74 -17.73
C THR A 270 12.53 -23.04 -18.50
N GLY A 271 12.97 -22.15 -19.40
CA GLY A 271 14.22 -22.27 -20.16
C GLY A 271 15.42 -21.55 -19.51
N ALA A 272 15.24 -20.88 -18.37
CA ALA A 272 16.29 -20.10 -17.74
C ALA A 272 17.44 -20.97 -17.22
N SER A 273 18.67 -20.46 -17.35
CA SER A 273 19.89 -21.16 -16.90
C SER A 273 20.23 -20.96 -15.42
N THR A 274 19.51 -20.08 -14.72
CA THR A 274 19.71 -19.81 -13.29
C THR A 274 18.36 -19.76 -12.55
N PRO A 275 18.30 -20.10 -11.26
CA PRO A 275 17.04 -20.09 -10.50
C PRO A 275 16.37 -18.72 -10.46
N THR A 276 17.13 -17.63 -10.29
CA THR A 276 16.60 -16.26 -10.22
C THR A 276 16.05 -15.76 -11.55
N ALA A 277 16.59 -16.23 -12.67
CA ALA A 277 16.06 -15.93 -14.00
C ALA A 277 14.83 -16.79 -14.37
N ALA A 278 14.60 -17.91 -13.67
CA ALA A 278 13.50 -18.82 -13.95
C ALA A 278 12.16 -18.31 -13.41
N ILE A 279 12.17 -17.61 -12.28
CA ILE A 279 10.95 -17.12 -11.64
C ILE A 279 10.27 -16.03 -12.48
N SER A 280 8.95 -15.94 -12.36
CA SER A 280 8.15 -14.83 -12.89
C SER A 280 8.40 -13.53 -12.11
N SER A 281 7.96 -12.39 -12.66
CA SER A 281 8.09 -11.08 -12.02
C SER A 281 7.17 -10.97 -10.81
N LEU A 282 5.98 -11.55 -10.89
CA LEU A 282 5.10 -11.86 -9.78
C LEU A 282 5.85 -12.50 -8.61
N GLU A 283 6.54 -13.61 -8.86
CA GLU A 283 7.32 -14.28 -7.83
C GLU A 283 8.47 -13.38 -7.36
N GLY A 284 9.15 -12.67 -8.26
CA GLY A 284 10.19 -11.70 -7.94
C GLY A 284 9.71 -10.61 -6.98
N PHE A 285 8.54 -10.02 -7.22
CA PHE A 285 7.94 -9.03 -6.34
C PHE A 285 7.66 -9.63 -4.96
N ALA A 286 7.12 -10.84 -4.89
CA ALA A 286 6.90 -11.55 -3.62
C ALA A 286 8.22 -11.87 -2.89
N GLN A 287 9.28 -12.25 -3.62
CA GLN A 287 10.62 -12.46 -3.05
C GLN A 287 11.19 -11.16 -2.47
N PHE A 288 11.06 -10.04 -3.19
CA PHE A 288 11.47 -8.73 -2.70
C PHE A 288 10.70 -8.34 -1.43
N MET A 289 9.36 -8.31 -1.49
CA MET A 289 8.52 -7.87 -0.36
C MET A 289 8.65 -8.79 0.87
N SER A 290 8.81 -10.09 0.68
CA SER A 290 8.97 -11.04 1.79
C SER A 290 10.31 -10.87 2.52
N LYS A 291 11.34 -10.40 1.80
CA LYS A 291 12.70 -10.24 2.34
C LYS A 291 13.06 -8.80 2.63
N LEU A 292 12.18 -7.83 2.33
CA LEU A 292 12.40 -6.43 2.60
C LEU A 292 12.24 -6.14 4.10
N ALA A 293 13.27 -5.56 4.72
CA ALA A 293 13.25 -5.25 6.14
C ALA A 293 12.20 -4.18 6.50
N PRO A 294 11.61 -4.23 7.71
CA PRO A 294 10.93 -3.06 8.25
C PRO A 294 11.91 -1.90 8.41
N PRO A 295 11.46 -0.63 8.38
CA PRO A 295 12.34 0.51 8.61
C PRO A 295 12.97 0.43 10.01
N GLU A 296 14.25 0.75 10.09
CA GLU A 296 14.97 0.85 11.36
C GLU A 296 14.54 2.12 12.08
N PRO A 297 13.96 2.06 13.30
CA PRO A 297 13.53 3.23 14.03
C PRO A 297 14.71 4.12 14.43
N ALA A 298 14.45 5.41 14.64
CA ALA A 298 15.45 6.34 15.14
C ALA A 298 15.90 5.98 16.56
N ALA A 299 17.13 6.38 16.91
CA ALA A 299 17.64 6.20 18.26
C ALA A 299 16.68 6.82 19.31
N PRO A 300 16.37 6.11 20.40
CA PRO A 300 15.41 6.60 21.38
C PRO A 300 15.92 7.87 22.07
N THR A 301 15.01 8.81 22.29
CA THR A 301 15.24 10.04 23.06
C THR A 301 14.36 10.01 24.30
N ALA A 302 14.64 10.87 25.28
CA ALA A 302 13.76 10.99 26.45
C ALA A 302 12.32 11.36 26.05
N SER A 303 12.15 12.14 24.97
CA SER A 303 10.82 12.50 24.44
C SER A 303 10.11 11.31 23.80
N SER A 304 10.78 10.57 22.91
CA SER A 304 10.15 9.41 22.25
C SER A 304 9.87 8.26 23.22
N GLN A 305 10.66 8.08 24.28
CA GLN A 305 10.37 7.11 25.34
C GLN A 305 9.12 7.48 26.14
N ARG A 306 8.97 8.76 26.53
CA ARG A 306 7.72 9.23 27.17
C ARG A 306 6.54 9.10 26.21
N GLY A 307 6.73 9.44 24.94
CA GLY A 307 5.71 9.29 23.90
C GLY A 307 5.23 7.85 23.72
N SER A 308 6.14 6.87 23.76
CA SER A 308 5.80 5.45 23.71
C SER A 308 4.93 5.02 24.90
N ALA A 309 5.26 5.48 26.11
CA ALA A 309 4.43 5.24 27.30
C ALA A 309 3.04 5.91 27.18
N LEU A 310 2.99 7.14 26.66
CA LEU A 310 1.74 7.87 26.40
C LEU A 310 0.86 7.17 25.36
N PHE A 311 1.46 6.66 24.29
CA PHE A 311 0.79 5.89 23.24
C PHE A 311 0.05 4.67 23.81
N ALA A 312 0.69 3.95 24.73
CA ALA A 312 0.04 2.85 25.44
C ALA A 312 -1.04 3.34 26.42
N ARG A 313 -0.77 4.41 27.18
CA ARG A 313 -1.67 4.96 28.21
C ARG A 313 -2.97 5.51 27.63
N VAL A 314 -2.91 6.18 26.48
CA VAL A 314 -4.08 6.74 25.78
C VAL A 314 -4.98 5.65 25.20
N GLY A 315 -4.42 4.48 24.89
CA GLY A 315 -5.11 3.35 24.30
C GLY A 315 -4.78 3.09 22.83
N CYS A 316 -3.88 3.86 22.21
CA CYS A 316 -3.50 3.67 20.80
C CYS A 316 -2.98 2.24 20.55
N ALA A 317 -2.23 1.70 21.51
CA ALA A 317 -1.66 0.35 21.44
C ALA A 317 -2.69 -0.80 21.48
N LEU A 318 -3.99 -0.50 21.70
CA LEU A 318 -5.06 -1.52 21.71
C LEU A 318 -5.48 -1.96 20.30
N CYS A 319 -5.31 -1.09 19.29
CA CYS A 319 -5.39 -1.44 17.87
C CYS A 319 -3.97 -1.52 17.28
N HIS A 320 -3.15 -0.49 17.51
CA HIS A 320 -1.76 -0.43 17.05
C HIS A 320 -0.82 -1.22 17.96
N THR A 321 -1.05 -2.52 18.07
CA THR A 321 -0.28 -3.46 18.91
C THR A 321 1.21 -3.39 18.56
N SER A 322 2.04 -3.03 19.53
CA SER A 322 3.46 -2.71 19.28
C SER A 322 4.23 -3.82 18.57
N SER A 323 4.02 -5.08 18.98
CA SER A 323 4.73 -6.22 18.42
C SER A 323 3.85 -7.48 18.41
N LEU A 324 3.99 -8.27 17.36
CA LEU A 324 3.50 -9.65 17.26
C LEU A 324 4.69 -10.57 16.99
N THR A 325 4.60 -11.84 17.37
CA THR A 325 5.65 -12.83 17.07
C THR A 325 5.26 -13.63 15.84
N THR A 326 6.19 -13.81 14.91
CA THR A 326 5.97 -14.68 13.74
C THR A 326 5.97 -16.15 14.15
N GLY A 327 5.27 -16.97 13.37
CA GLY A 327 5.30 -18.42 13.48
C GLY A 327 6.55 -19.04 12.86
N PRO A 328 6.57 -20.38 12.72
CA PRO A 328 7.56 -21.07 11.92
C PRO A 328 7.51 -20.59 10.46
N ALA A 329 8.67 -20.27 9.89
CA ALA A 329 8.80 -19.88 8.49
C ALA A 329 9.88 -20.71 7.78
N SER A 330 9.80 -20.80 6.45
CA SER A 330 10.77 -21.49 5.60
C SER A 330 12.16 -20.86 5.62
N THR A 331 12.25 -19.59 6.03
CA THR A 331 13.50 -18.85 6.19
C THR A 331 13.78 -18.56 7.66
N ALA A 332 15.01 -18.80 8.10
CA ALA A 332 15.45 -18.51 9.46
C ALA A 332 15.40 -17.00 9.79
N ALA A 333 15.46 -16.14 8.78
CA ALA A 333 15.37 -14.70 8.94
C ALA A 333 13.97 -14.23 9.38
N LEU A 334 12.92 -14.99 9.08
CA LEU A 334 11.52 -14.65 9.41
C LEU A 334 10.89 -15.59 10.45
N SER A 335 11.49 -16.75 10.71
CA SER A 335 10.94 -17.75 11.64
C SER A 335 11.12 -17.33 13.10
N GLN A 336 10.03 -17.32 13.87
CA GLN A 336 10.02 -17.04 15.32
C GLN A 336 10.70 -15.71 15.68
N LYS A 337 10.35 -14.64 14.95
CA LYS A 337 10.89 -13.28 15.10
C LYS A 337 9.85 -12.33 15.67
N PRO A 338 10.27 -11.30 16.42
CA PRO A 338 9.39 -10.18 16.72
C PRO A 338 9.14 -9.34 15.45
N ALA A 339 7.89 -9.00 15.21
CA ALA A 339 7.45 -8.05 14.20
C ALA A 339 6.93 -6.80 14.91
N ASN A 340 7.76 -5.76 15.04
CA ASN A 340 7.42 -4.51 15.74
C ASN A 340 6.58 -3.57 14.87
N LEU A 341 5.44 -4.07 14.39
CA LEU A 341 4.65 -3.43 13.33
C LEU A 341 3.70 -2.33 13.81
N PHE A 342 3.39 -2.27 15.11
CA PHE A 342 2.37 -1.34 15.66
C PHE A 342 1.02 -1.47 14.97
N SER A 343 0.52 -2.70 14.90
CA SER A 343 -0.73 -3.08 14.24
C SER A 343 -1.18 -4.46 14.73
N ASP A 344 -2.47 -4.63 14.92
CA ASP A 344 -3.11 -5.92 15.21
C ASP A 344 -3.55 -6.68 13.95
N LEU A 345 -3.41 -6.08 12.77
CA LEU A 345 -3.71 -6.66 11.44
C LEU A 345 -5.19 -6.95 11.17
N ILE A 346 -6.09 -6.55 12.06
CA ILE A 346 -7.54 -6.70 11.88
C ILE A 346 -8.17 -5.39 11.40
N VAL A 347 -9.42 -5.45 10.97
CA VAL A 347 -10.19 -4.27 10.53
C VAL A 347 -11.01 -3.70 11.67
N HIS A 348 -11.21 -2.38 11.66
CA HIS A 348 -11.98 -1.63 12.64
C HIS A 348 -12.89 -0.63 11.96
N HIS A 349 -14.06 -0.37 12.54
CA HIS A 349 -14.91 0.74 12.12
C HIS A 349 -14.23 2.08 12.42
N MET A 350 -13.91 2.82 11.37
CA MET A 350 -13.31 4.16 11.45
C MET A 350 -14.36 5.28 11.30
N GLY A 351 -15.62 4.88 11.11
CA GLY A 351 -16.78 5.75 11.02
C GLY A 351 -16.86 6.60 9.74
N PRO A 352 -17.93 7.39 9.60
CA PRO A 352 -18.26 8.09 8.34
C PRO A 352 -17.19 9.09 7.91
N GLY A 353 -16.43 9.68 8.84
CA GLY A 353 -15.34 10.60 8.51
C GLY A 353 -14.23 9.95 7.68
N LEU A 354 -14.03 8.64 7.81
CA LEU A 354 -13.03 7.87 7.07
C LEU A 354 -13.63 6.83 6.13
N ALA A 355 -14.95 6.76 5.98
CA ALA A 355 -15.59 5.80 5.08
C ALA A 355 -15.17 6.01 3.63
N ASP A 356 -14.79 4.92 2.96
CA ASP A 356 -14.58 4.90 1.51
C ASP A 356 -15.79 4.30 0.76
N ASP A 357 -16.79 3.80 1.48
CA ASP A 357 -17.99 3.16 0.91
C ASP A 357 -17.68 1.91 0.04
N ILE A 358 -16.48 1.35 0.17
CA ILE A 358 -16.02 0.16 -0.56
C ILE A 358 -16.07 -1.05 0.38
N ILE A 359 -16.69 -2.13 -0.08
CA ILE A 359 -16.74 -3.41 0.63
C ILE A 359 -15.71 -4.35 0.00
N GLN A 360 -14.89 -5.02 0.81
CA GLN A 360 -13.94 -6.02 0.33
C GLN A 360 -13.84 -7.20 1.30
N GLY A 361 -14.20 -8.39 0.81
CA GLY A 361 -14.37 -9.56 1.67
C GLY A 361 -15.49 -9.29 2.68
N VAL A 362 -15.21 -9.47 3.96
CA VAL A 362 -16.15 -9.16 5.04
C VAL A 362 -15.96 -7.76 5.64
N ALA A 363 -14.97 -6.99 5.17
CA ALA A 363 -14.76 -5.61 5.64
C ALA A 363 -15.75 -4.65 4.96
N GLY A 364 -16.51 -3.95 5.79
CA GLY A 364 -17.55 -2.99 5.43
C GLY A 364 -17.03 -1.64 4.92
N PRO A 365 -17.96 -0.72 4.60
CA PRO A 365 -17.68 0.55 3.91
C PRO A 365 -16.83 1.55 4.71
N ASP A 366 -16.85 1.48 6.04
CA ASP A 366 -16.10 2.36 6.94
C ASP A 366 -14.98 1.65 7.70
N GLU A 367 -14.69 0.41 7.31
CA GLU A 367 -13.71 -0.42 7.98
C GLU A 367 -12.36 -0.40 7.29
N PHE A 368 -11.30 -0.31 8.08
CA PHE A 368 -9.93 -0.36 7.60
C PHE A 368 -9.08 -1.22 8.51
N ARG A 369 -8.13 -1.91 7.90
CA ARG A 369 -7.09 -2.63 8.63
C ARG A 369 -6.25 -1.62 9.40
N THR A 370 -5.93 -1.93 10.65
CA THR A 370 -4.92 -1.17 11.39
C THR A 370 -3.62 -1.15 10.59
N ALA A 371 -3.24 0.03 10.09
CA ALA A 371 -2.03 0.17 9.29
C ALA A 371 -0.78 0.02 10.18
N PRO A 372 0.27 -0.69 9.75
CA PRO A 372 1.53 -0.75 10.49
C PRO A 372 2.12 0.66 10.64
N LEU A 373 2.58 1.02 11.84
CA LEU A 373 3.19 2.32 12.11
C LEU A 373 4.72 2.31 12.07
N TRP A 374 5.37 1.16 11.84
CA TRP A 374 6.81 1.16 11.57
C TRP A 374 7.13 2.05 10.35
N GLY A 375 8.12 2.93 10.44
CA GLY A 375 8.43 3.92 9.41
C GLY A 375 7.36 4.98 9.17
N VAL A 376 6.36 5.17 10.05
CA VAL A 376 5.36 6.24 9.88
C VAL A 376 6.01 7.62 9.87
N GLY A 377 7.15 7.79 10.56
CA GLY A 377 7.94 9.03 10.54
C GLY A 377 8.54 9.38 9.18
N GLN A 378 8.59 8.44 8.23
CA GLN A 378 9.13 8.63 6.88
C GLN A 378 8.05 8.84 5.80
N ARG A 379 6.77 8.70 6.18
CA ARG A 379 5.63 8.86 5.26
C ARG A 379 5.31 10.34 5.04
N LEU A 380 4.88 10.65 3.82
CA LEU A 380 4.52 12.03 3.43
C LEU A 380 3.03 12.32 3.55
N PHE A 381 2.19 11.28 3.37
CA PHE A 381 0.73 11.41 3.41
C PHE A 381 0.14 10.32 4.31
N PHE A 382 -0.88 10.71 5.06
CA PHE A 382 -1.52 9.90 6.10
C PHE A 382 -2.97 9.57 5.77
N LEU A 383 -3.51 8.60 6.50
CA LEU A 383 -4.79 7.94 6.27
C LEU A 383 -4.82 7.15 4.95
N HIS A 384 -5.93 6.46 4.70
CA HIS A 384 -6.05 5.59 3.53
C HIS A 384 -6.03 6.37 2.22
N ASP A 385 -6.54 7.61 2.19
CA ASP A 385 -6.70 8.43 0.97
C ASP A 385 -5.67 9.56 0.81
N GLY A 386 -4.73 9.68 1.76
CA GLY A 386 -3.69 10.70 1.71
C GLY A 386 -4.23 12.12 1.81
N ARG A 387 -5.36 12.35 2.46
CA ARG A 387 -5.98 13.69 2.58
C ARG A 387 -5.17 14.69 3.40
N THR A 388 -4.22 14.23 4.22
CA THR A 388 -3.38 15.08 5.07
C THR A 388 -1.93 14.62 5.07
N ASN A 389 -1.02 15.58 5.27
CA ASN A 389 0.41 15.38 5.50
C ASN A 389 0.81 15.78 6.94
N ASP A 390 -0.17 16.02 7.81
CA ASP A 390 0.02 16.40 9.20
C ASP A 390 -0.41 15.26 10.12
N LEU A 391 0.53 14.79 10.96
CA LEU A 391 0.32 13.63 11.80
C LEU A 391 -0.68 13.89 12.94
N LEU A 392 -0.73 15.12 13.47
CA LEU A 392 -1.71 15.49 14.49
C LEU A 392 -3.12 15.47 13.90
N THR A 393 -3.28 16.04 12.72
CA THR A 393 -4.54 16.02 11.94
C THR A 393 -4.95 14.57 11.64
N ALA A 394 -4.01 13.71 11.25
CA ALA A 394 -4.29 12.30 11.03
C ALA A 394 -4.78 11.59 12.30
N ILE A 395 -4.16 11.85 13.46
CA ILE A 395 -4.61 11.32 14.76
C ILE A 395 -6.04 11.80 15.06
N GLU A 396 -6.30 13.11 14.95
CA GLU A 396 -7.62 13.69 15.24
C GLU A 396 -8.71 13.11 14.33
N GLN A 397 -8.39 12.85 13.05
CA GLN A 397 -9.32 12.29 12.06
C GLN A 397 -9.66 10.80 12.28
N HIS A 398 -9.02 10.12 13.24
CA HIS A 398 -9.52 8.81 13.68
C HIS A 398 -10.86 8.93 14.42
N ALA A 399 -11.18 10.10 15.01
CA ALA A 399 -12.48 10.32 15.63
C ALA A 399 -13.55 10.61 14.58
N SER A 400 -14.67 9.92 14.68
CA SER A 400 -15.86 10.18 13.87
C SER A 400 -17.11 9.79 14.64
N GLY A 401 -18.08 10.71 14.73
CA GLY A 401 -19.42 10.39 15.20
C GLY A 401 -20.11 9.40 14.28
N GLY A 402 -21.09 8.64 14.78
CA GLY A 402 -21.95 7.80 13.94
C GLY A 402 -22.97 8.65 13.16
N ARG A 403 -23.61 8.07 12.15
CA ARG A 403 -24.79 8.70 11.52
C ARG A 403 -25.98 8.63 12.49
N SER A 404 -26.60 9.76 12.82
CA SER A 404 -27.95 9.75 13.40
C SER A 404 -28.90 9.17 12.35
N GLY A 405 -29.62 8.11 12.70
CA GLY A 405 -30.41 7.30 11.78
C GLY A 405 -31.64 8.00 11.18
N ASP A 406 -31.44 8.79 10.13
CA ASP A 406 -32.52 9.41 9.32
C ASP A 406 -32.36 9.16 7.81
N THR A 407 -31.84 8.00 7.40
CA THR A 407 -32.01 7.50 6.02
C THR A 407 -32.75 6.18 6.05
N PRO A 408 -34.07 6.16 5.78
CA PRO A 408 -34.90 4.95 5.80
C PRO A 408 -34.64 3.92 4.68
N GLU A 409 -33.64 4.09 3.82
CA GLU A 409 -33.53 3.32 2.57
C GLU A 409 -32.36 2.32 2.48
N LEU A 410 -31.64 2.02 3.56
CA LEU A 410 -30.55 1.02 3.50
C LEU A 410 -30.69 0.02 4.65
N SER A 411 -31.61 -0.93 4.47
CA SER A 411 -31.94 -2.03 5.39
C SER A 411 -30.86 -3.11 5.52
N ASP A 412 -29.73 -2.95 4.86
CA ASP A 412 -28.65 -3.93 4.90
C ASP A 412 -27.66 -3.50 5.98
N ALA A 413 -27.47 -4.34 6.99
CA ALA A 413 -26.54 -4.11 8.12
C ALA A 413 -25.10 -3.73 7.70
N ALA A 414 -24.75 -3.95 6.43
CA ALA A 414 -23.50 -3.52 5.80
C ALA A 414 -23.35 -2.00 5.58
N ASN A 415 -24.39 -1.20 5.82
CA ASN A 415 -24.39 0.27 5.62
C ASN A 415 -24.71 1.08 6.88
N ALA A 416 -24.82 0.43 8.05
CA ALA A 416 -24.84 1.14 9.31
C ALA A 416 -23.46 1.79 9.49
N SER A 417 -23.35 3.10 9.25
CA SER A 417 -22.12 3.82 9.50
C SER A 417 -21.94 3.95 11.01
N TYR A 418 -21.00 3.18 11.55
CA TYR A 418 -20.76 3.12 12.98
C TYR A 418 -20.02 4.37 13.42
N ALA A 419 -20.14 4.72 14.70
CA ALA A 419 -19.17 5.65 15.27
C ALA A 419 -17.79 4.99 15.22
N SER A 420 -16.73 5.78 15.04
CA SER A 420 -15.37 5.26 15.06
C SER A 420 -15.06 4.56 16.39
N GLU A 421 -14.48 3.36 16.31
CA GLU A 421 -13.97 2.63 17.48
C GLU A 421 -12.85 3.41 18.19
N ALA A 422 -12.18 4.33 17.49
CA ALA A 422 -11.10 5.12 18.05
C ALA A 422 -11.59 6.33 18.87
N ASN A 423 -12.89 6.62 18.93
CA ASN A 423 -13.42 7.84 19.55
C ASN A 423 -12.96 8.04 21.01
N ALA A 424 -13.03 7.00 21.84
CA ALA A 424 -12.59 7.10 23.24
C ALA A 424 -11.07 7.29 23.36
N VAL A 425 -10.30 6.65 22.49
CA VAL A 425 -8.83 6.81 22.40
C VAL A 425 -8.47 8.24 22.02
N ILE A 426 -9.16 8.83 21.03
CA ILE A 426 -8.94 10.22 20.63
C ILE A 426 -9.41 11.19 21.72
N ALA A 427 -10.47 10.89 22.45
CA ALA A 427 -10.86 11.68 23.62
C ALA A 427 -9.76 11.68 24.70
N ASN A 428 -9.15 10.52 24.99
CA ASN A 428 -8.00 10.42 25.92
C ASN A 428 -6.78 11.19 25.40
N PHE A 429 -6.48 11.10 24.10
CA PHE A 429 -5.41 11.88 23.47
C PHE A 429 -5.65 13.38 23.65
N ASN A 430 -6.89 13.84 23.47
CA ASN A 430 -7.25 15.24 23.55
C ASN A 430 -7.10 15.83 24.96
N GLN A 431 -7.16 15.00 26.00
CA GLN A 431 -6.93 15.40 27.39
C GLN A 431 -5.43 15.55 27.75
N LEU A 432 -4.52 15.06 26.91
CA LEU A 432 -3.08 15.24 27.13
C LEU A 432 -2.68 16.73 27.09
N ALA A 433 -1.72 17.10 27.92
CA ALA A 433 -1.08 18.41 27.83
C ALA A 433 -0.35 18.56 26.47
N ALA A 434 -0.16 19.80 26.00
CA ALA A 434 0.53 20.05 24.73
C ALA A 434 1.93 19.43 24.66
N SER A 435 2.68 19.45 25.77
CA SER A 435 3.99 18.80 25.86
C SER A 435 3.92 17.27 25.73
N GLU A 436 2.88 16.65 26.27
CA GLU A 436 2.65 15.20 26.16
C GLU A 436 2.24 14.81 24.73
N LYS A 437 1.38 15.61 24.08
CA LYS A 437 1.05 15.42 22.65
C LYS A 437 2.31 15.49 21.80
N ASN A 438 3.22 16.42 22.08
CA ASN A 438 4.50 16.52 21.38
C ASN A 438 5.39 15.30 21.64
N ASP A 439 5.47 14.78 22.86
CA ASP A 439 6.20 13.55 23.16
C ASP A 439 5.65 12.36 22.35
N LEU A 440 4.32 12.20 22.28
CA LEU A 440 3.68 11.15 21.47
C LEU A 440 3.97 11.33 19.96
N LEU A 441 3.87 12.56 19.44
CA LEU A 441 4.22 12.84 18.04
C LEU A 441 5.69 12.55 17.75
N ASN A 442 6.60 12.87 18.68
CA ASN A 442 8.02 12.56 18.54
C ASN A 442 8.30 11.05 18.59
N PHE A 443 7.53 10.30 19.37
CA PHE A 443 7.56 8.84 19.34
C PHE A 443 7.15 8.31 17.96
N LEU A 444 6.01 8.74 17.41
CA LEU A 444 5.58 8.30 16.08
C LEU A 444 6.56 8.70 14.97
N LYS A 445 7.14 9.90 15.04
CA LYS A 445 8.20 10.33 14.10
C LYS A 445 9.50 9.53 14.24
N SER A 446 9.72 8.88 15.38
CA SER A 446 10.89 8.02 15.62
C SER A 446 10.70 6.59 15.14
N LEU A 447 9.47 6.17 14.83
CA LEU A 447 9.16 4.90 14.19
C LEU A 447 9.46 4.98 12.69
#